data_AF-W8YZU4-F1
#
_entry.id   AF-W8YZU4-F1
#
_cell.length_a   1.000
_cell.length_b   1.000
_cell.length_c   1.000
_cell.angle_alpha   90.00
_cell.angle_beta   90.00
_cell.angle_gamma   90.00
#
_symmetry.space_group_name_H-M   'P 1'
#
loop_
_entity.id
_entity.type
_entity.pdbx_description
1 polymer ?
#
loop_
_entity_poly.entity_id
_entity_poly.type
_entity_poly.pdbx_seq_one_letter_code
_entity_poly.pdbx_strand_id
1 'polypeptide(L)'
;MSQSIVQLPGPFRHDRRRLCAPPFFRRTFFSVHHTLSLLKEGYLFVTNRADAFRSDLFETRLLGERAVCMRGEETAELFYDNGKFKRHGAPPKRVLKTLLGVRAI
;
A
#
# COMPACT_ATOMS: atom_id res chain seq x y z
N MET A 1 -6.67 5.44 18.71
CA MET A 1 -7.31 6.67 18.21
C MET A 1 -6.46 7.22 17.07
N SER A 2 -7.10 7.75 16.02
CA SER A 2 -6.52 8.17 14.72
C SER A 2 -6.13 6.98 13.83
N GLN A 3 -7.03 6.35 13.07
CA GLN A 3 -7.70 6.90 11.87
C GLN A 3 -6.73 7.75 11.03
N SER A 4 -6.22 7.15 9.95
CA SER A 4 -5.78 7.86 8.76
C SER A 4 -6.40 7.11 7.59
N ILE A 5 -7.66 7.48 7.36
CA ILE A 5 -8.34 7.37 6.08
C ILE A 5 -7.47 8.14 5.09
N VAL A 6 -6.82 7.44 4.16
CA VAL A 6 -6.37 8.06 2.93
C VAL A 6 -7.60 8.08 2.03
N GLN A 7 -8.32 9.20 2.08
CA GLN A 7 -9.38 9.49 1.11
C GLN A 7 -8.67 9.69 -0.24
N LEU A 8 -8.77 8.69 -1.11
CA LEU A 8 -8.32 8.78 -2.50
C LEU A 8 -9.26 9.77 -3.23
N PRO A 9 -8.80 10.95 -3.70
CA PRO A 9 -9.59 11.72 -4.64
C PRO A 9 -9.46 11.04 -6.02
N GLY A 10 -10.61 10.72 -6.64
CA GLY A 10 -10.64 10.35 -8.06
C GLY A 10 -10.31 11.57 -8.96
N PRO A 11 -10.08 11.37 -10.27
CA PRO A 11 -10.60 10.27 -11.09
C PRO A 11 -9.51 9.49 -11.83
N PHE A 12 -9.24 8.26 -11.37
CA PHE A 12 -8.46 7.27 -12.11
C PHE A 12 -9.22 6.87 -13.40
N ARG A 13 -8.68 7.22 -14.58
CA ARG A 13 -9.13 6.71 -15.89
C ARG A 13 -8.67 5.25 -16.01
N HIS A 14 -9.42 4.23 -16.43
CA HIS A 14 -10.75 4.11 -17.01
C HIS A 14 -11.20 2.64 -16.82
N ASP A 15 -12.37 2.37 -16.24
CA ASP A 15 -13.49 1.70 -16.93
C ASP A 15 -14.74 1.65 -16.02
N ARG A 16 -15.86 2.15 -16.56
CA ARG A 16 -17.21 2.10 -15.98
C ARG A 16 -17.83 0.76 -16.34
N ARG A 17 -17.64 -0.26 -15.49
CA ARG A 17 -18.63 -1.33 -15.24
C ARG A 17 -18.03 -2.32 -14.24
N ARG A 18 -18.77 -2.54 -13.14
CA ARG A 18 -18.42 -3.38 -11.98
C ARG A 18 -17.47 -2.71 -10.98
N LEU A 19 -18.03 -1.69 -10.33
CA LEU A 19 -17.92 -1.56 -8.88
C LEU A 19 -18.21 -2.92 -8.22
N CYS A 20 -17.19 -3.76 -8.10
CA CYS A 20 -17.14 -4.73 -7.02
C CYS A 20 -16.41 -4.04 -5.89
N ALA A 21 -17.03 -3.02 -5.32
CA ALA A 21 -16.66 -2.53 -4.00
C ALA A 21 -17.31 -3.50 -3.01
N PRO A 22 -16.55 -4.38 -2.32
CA PRO A 22 -17.16 -5.19 -1.30
C PRO A 22 -17.42 -4.32 -0.05
N PRO A 23 -18.65 -4.29 0.48
CA PRO A 23 -18.93 -3.76 1.80
C PRO A 23 -18.51 -4.81 2.84
N PHE A 24 -17.21 -5.06 3.01
CA PHE A 24 -16.73 -6.14 3.90
C PHE A 24 -15.50 -5.71 4.71
N PHE A 25 -15.59 -4.53 5.35
CA PHE A 25 -14.59 -4.04 6.30
C PHE A 25 -14.71 -4.68 7.70
N ARG A 26 -15.31 -5.86 7.84
CA ARG A 26 -15.41 -6.54 9.14
C ARG A 26 -15.12 -8.04 9.04
N ARG A 27 -14.28 -8.44 10.00
CA ARG A 27 -14.10 -9.78 10.58
C ARG A 27 -13.26 -10.77 9.77
N THR A 28 -12.05 -11.00 10.31
CA THR A 28 -11.41 -12.32 10.44
C THR A 28 -11.46 -13.20 9.20
N PHE A 29 -10.47 -13.01 8.31
CA PHE A 29 -10.04 -14.09 7.44
C PHE A 29 -8.52 -14.15 7.49
N PHE A 30 -8.00 -15.36 7.53
CA PHE A 30 -6.60 -15.75 7.66
C PHE A 30 -5.77 -15.14 6.51
N SER A 31 -5.41 -13.86 6.63
CA SER A 31 -4.76 -13.12 5.53
C SER A 31 -3.34 -13.64 5.35
N VAL A 32 -3.09 -14.24 4.18
CA VAL A 32 -1.76 -14.70 3.76
C VAL A 32 -0.80 -13.51 3.78
N HIS A 33 0.23 -13.59 4.62
CA HIS A 33 1.30 -12.59 4.67
C HIS A 33 2.20 -12.73 3.44
N HIS A 34 2.17 -11.73 2.56
CA HIS A 34 3.00 -11.70 1.35
C HIS A 34 4.45 -11.21 1.62
N THR A 35 4.85 -11.19 2.89
CA THR A 35 6.21 -10.74 3.28
C THR A 35 7.29 -11.66 2.73
N LEU A 36 7.04 -12.98 2.70
CA LEU A 36 7.99 -13.93 2.11
C LEU A 36 8.09 -13.76 0.58
N SER A 37 6.96 -13.51 -0.09
CA SER A 37 6.95 -13.22 -1.52
C SER A 37 7.69 -11.92 -1.84
N LEU A 38 7.57 -10.90 -0.99
CA LEU A 38 8.35 -9.65 -1.11
C LEU A 38 9.85 -9.89 -1.00
N LEU A 39 10.28 -10.74 -0.07
CA LEU A 39 11.70 -11.09 0.06
C LEU A 39 12.23 -11.96 -1.10
N LYS A 40 11.37 -12.78 -1.73
CA LYS A 40 11.74 -13.62 -2.87
C LYS A 40 11.78 -12.86 -4.20
N GLU A 41 10.77 -12.03 -4.46
CA GLU A 41 10.61 -11.31 -5.73
C GLU A 41 11.35 -9.96 -5.74
N GLY A 42 11.64 -9.39 -4.56
CA GLY A 42 12.32 -8.10 -4.43
C GLY A 42 11.57 -6.97 -5.13
N TYR A 43 12.28 -6.22 -5.98
CA TYR A 43 11.74 -5.08 -6.72
C TYR A 43 10.58 -5.43 -7.66
N LEU A 44 10.48 -6.68 -8.13
CA LEU A 44 9.42 -7.11 -9.04
C LEU A 44 8.09 -7.41 -8.33
N PHE A 45 8.07 -7.40 -7.01
CA PHE A 45 6.88 -7.72 -6.22
C PHE A 45 5.65 -6.89 -6.62
N VAL A 46 5.80 -5.58 -6.76
CA VAL A 46 4.68 -4.70 -7.08
C VAL A 46 4.23 -4.89 -8.52
N THR A 47 5.19 -4.96 -9.45
CA THR A 47 4.93 -5.12 -10.89
C THR A 47 4.20 -6.42 -11.20
N ASN A 48 4.71 -7.56 -10.71
CA ASN A 48 4.12 -8.87 -10.96
C ASN A 48 2.65 -8.95 -10.49
N ARG A 49 2.32 -8.31 -9.36
CA ARG A 49 0.96 -8.26 -8.82
C ARG A 49 0.07 -7.28 -9.58
N ALA A 50 0.59 -6.09 -9.91
CA ALA A 50 -0.16 -5.12 -10.70
C ALA A 50 -0.56 -5.72 -12.06
N ASP A 51 0.36 -6.42 -12.72
CA ASP A 51 0.11 -7.08 -14.01
C ASP A 51 -0.88 -8.26 -13.84
N ALA A 52 -0.74 -9.07 -12.78
CA ALA A 52 -1.65 -10.19 -12.49
C ALA A 52 -3.08 -9.73 -12.16
N PHE A 53 -3.22 -8.64 -11.39
CA PHE A 53 -4.53 -8.08 -11.01
C PHE A 53 -5.09 -7.11 -12.04
N ARG A 54 -4.32 -6.76 -13.08
CA ARG A 54 -4.66 -5.74 -14.08
C ARG A 54 -5.11 -4.42 -13.42
N SER A 55 -4.42 -4.03 -12.35
CA SER A 55 -4.75 -2.85 -11.57
C SER A 55 -3.49 -2.25 -10.96
N ASP A 56 -3.39 -0.93 -11.00
CA ASP A 56 -2.25 -0.17 -10.47
C ASP A 56 -2.32 0.05 -8.96
N LEU A 57 -3.39 -0.39 -8.30
CA LEU A 57 -3.59 -0.25 -6.86
C LEU A 57 -4.16 -1.55 -6.28
N PHE A 58 -3.47 -2.12 -5.30
CA PHE A 58 -3.94 -3.33 -4.62
C PHE A 58 -3.60 -3.30 -3.12
N GLU A 59 -4.43 -3.98 -2.33
CA GLU A 59 -4.21 -4.14 -0.91
C GLU A 59 -3.51 -5.48 -0.61
N THR A 60 -2.54 -5.45 0.31
CA THR A 60 -1.80 -6.64 0.74
C THR A 60 -1.41 -6.53 2.21
N ARG A 61 -0.79 -7.60 2.75
CA ARG A 61 -0.28 -7.63 4.11
C ARG A 61 1.22 -7.83 4.14
N LEU A 62 1.94 -6.80 4.57
CA LEU A 62 3.40 -6.75 4.62
C LEU A 62 3.87 -6.48 6.06
N LEU A 63 4.84 -7.26 6.52
CA LEU A 63 5.50 -7.07 7.82
C LEU A 63 4.55 -7.00 9.03
N GLY A 64 3.39 -7.67 8.99
CA GLY A 64 2.39 -7.63 10.07
C GLY A 64 1.23 -6.68 9.81
N GLU A 65 1.41 -5.70 8.93
CA GLU A 65 0.49 -4.58 8.73
C GLU A 65 -0.20 -4.64 7.36
N ARG A 66 -1.36 -3.99 7.26
CA ARG A 66 -2.07 -3.80 5.98
C ARG A 66 -1.36 -2.71 5.21
N ALA A 67 -1.02 -2.99 3.96
CA ALA A 67 -0.30 -2.10 3.08
C ALA A 67 -1.05 -1.97 1.75
N VAL A 68 -1.13 -0.75 1.22
CA VAL A 68 -1.62 -0.48 -0.12
C VAL A 68 -0.40 -0.29 -1.03
N CYS A 69 -0.27 -1.13 -2.05
CA CYS A 69 0.76 -0.99 -3.07
C CYS A 69 0.19 -0.22 -4.26
N MET A 70 0.98 0.72 -4.79
CA MET A 70 0.58 1.62 -5.86
C MET A 70 1.69 1.68 -6.92
N ARG A 71 1.31 1.78 -8.19
CA ARG A 71 2.20 1.95 -9.35
C ARG A 71 1.64 3.07 -10.26
N GLY A 72 2.51 3.75 -11.00
CA GLY A 72 2.11 4.75 -12.00
C GLY A 72 2.32 6.20 -11.57
N GLU A 73 2.23 7.11 -12.54
CA GLU A 73 2.48 8.54 -12.36
C GLU A 73 1.42 9.20 -11.46
N GLU A 74 0.14 8.95 -11.75
CA GLU A 74 -1.00 9.50 -10.99
C GLU A 74 -0.94 9.11 -9.49
N THR A 75 -0.48 7.89 -9.19
CA THR A 75 -0.33 7.44 -7.80
C THR A 75 0.89 8.04 -7.11
N ALA A 76 1.96 8.33 -7.85
CA ALA A 76 3.14 9.02 -7.32
C ALA A 76 2.79 10.46 -6.92
N GLU A 77 2.05 11.20 -7.75
CA GLU A 77 1.58 12.55 -7.40
C GLU A 77 0.77 12.56 -6.09
N LEU A 78 -0.13 11.59 -5.92
CA LEU A 78 -0.88 11.42 -4.69
C LEU A 78 0.01 11.09 -3.50
N PHE A 79 0.98 10.18 -3.66
CA PHE A 79 1.88 9.76 -2.57
C PHE A 79 2.72 10.92 -2.01
N TYR A 80 3.06 11.90 -2.85
CA TYR A 80 3.81 13.09 -2.43
C TYR A 80 2.94 14.23 -1.85
N ASP A 81 1.61 14.08 -1.84
CA ASP A 81 0.70 15.04 -1.22
C ASP A 81 0.79 14.95 0.33
N ASN A 82 1.47 15.93 0.93
CA ASN A 82 1.66 16.02 2.38
C ASN A 82 0.35 16.21 3.17
N GLY A 83 -0.75 16.61 2.52
CA GLY A 83 -2.07 16.69 3.15
C GLY A 83 -2.74 15.31 3.34
N LYS A 84 -2.33 14.32 2.53
CA LYS A 84 -2.96 12.99 2.48
C LYS A 84 -2.11 11.90 3.14
N PHE A 85 -0.79 12.05 3.15
CA PHE A 85 0.14 11.05 3.68
C PHE A 85 1.01 11.59 4.81
N LYS A 86 1.12 10.80 5.88
CA LYS A 86 2.04 11.03 7.00
C LYS A 86 3.25 10.12 6.85
N ARG A 87 4.45 10.69 7.00
CA ARG A 87 5.74 9.95 6.93
C ARG A 87 6.28 9.57 8.31
N HIS A 88 5.92 10.33 9.34
CA HIS A 88 6.33 10.05 10.71
C HIS A 88 5.76 8.71 11.19
N GLY A 89 6.66 7.82 11.60
CA GLY A 89 6.32 6.46 12.05
C GLY A 89 6.01 5.45 10.94
N ALA A 90 6.19 5.81 9.66
CA ALA A 90 5.93 4.91 8.54
C ALA A 90 6.97 3.77 8.38
N PRO A 91 8.29 3.98 8.54
CA PRO A 91 9.24 2.91 8.32
C PRO A 91 9.30 1.92 9.49
N PRO A 92 9.53 0.62 9.22
CA PRO A 92 9.69 -0.39 10.25
C PRO A 92 10.87 -0.10 11.18
N LYS A 93 10.73 -0.46 12.46
CA LYS A 93 11.79 -0.27 13.48
C LYS A 93 13.16 -0.84 13.09
N ARG A 94 13.19 -1.94 12.31
CA ARG A 94 14.45 -2.51 11.80
C ARG A 94 15.15 -1.56 10.83
N VAL A 95 14.42 -0.98 9.88
CA VAL A 95 14.94 -0.02 8.89
C VAL A 95 15.45 1.25 9.59
N LEU A 96 14.73 1.72 10.61
CA LEU A 96 15.17 2.85 11.44
C LEU A 96 16.46 2.59 12.20
N LYS A 97 16.65 1.39 12.76
CA LYS A 97 17.86 1.07 13.55
C LYS A 97 19.10 0.75 12.71
N THR A 98 18.93 0.39 11.44
CA THR A 98 20.05 -0.02 10.58
C THR A 98 20.35 0.97 9.46
N LEU A 99 19.36 1.30 8.62
CA LEU A 99 19.56 2.07 7.39
C LEU A 99 19.42 3.58 7.61
N LEU A 100 18.42 4.02 8.38
CA LEU A 100 18.06 5.44 8.49
C LEU A 100 18.64 6.12 9.75
N GLY A 101 18.81 5.39 10.84
CA GLY A 101 19.11 5.94 12.16
C GLY A 101 17.83 6.31 12.93
N VAL A 102 17.90 6.19 14.26
CA VAL A 102 16.74 6.29 15.17
C VAL A 102 16.13 7.71 15.21
N ARG A 103 16.80 8.72 14.66
CA ARG A 103 16.39 10.14 14.68
C ARG A 103 16.09 10.73 13.29
N ALA A 104 15.86 9.89 12.28
CA ALA A 104 15.74 10.35 10.89
C ALA A 104 14.38 10.95 10.50
N ILE A 105 13.36 10.85 11.37
CA ILE A 105 11.95 11.15 11.05
C ILE A 105 11.25 11.73 12.27
#